data_AF-A0A1Q7V4K8-F1
#
_entry.id   AF-A0A1Q7V4K8-F1
#
_cell.length_a   1.000
_cell.length_b   1.000
_cell.length_c   1.000
_cell.angle_alpha   90.00
_cell.angle_beta   90.00
_cell.angle_gamma   90.00
#
_symmetry.space_group_name_H-M   'P 1'
#
loop_
_entity.id
_entity.type
_entity.pdbx_description
1 polymer ?
#
loop_
_entity_poly.entity_id
_entity_poly.type
_entity_poly.pdbx_seq_one_letter_code
_entity_poly.pdbx_strand_id
1 'polypeptide(L)'
;MSPEIEHLISLQRTDREIQRLKAEVAELPRRVAVIEQKLAGTKAELEKARSAVKADEAARRKYETAITDLRQKISKYRDQSLEVKTNDQYKALMHEIQFAEQEIGANEDKILELMVNAEARDKQVKAAEAELKEEAAEIEKEKNIARERTAQDEKELAEWAAKRDASRAAVDPDLLRHYDRVSKFRGSGLAEVLDQRCSGCQVALRPQMYNEVRSGKLLYCDSCQRVLYYDPSKEAPVPEAEKNTRRRHHPKIDASQAWYYRNEYLDSGEVFLSFVNASGAAARRIFDAASGRKLGDTLLREGGYRQAFPEDIQESIRLNGNWSDAEQEEWGDELPSSVLDALQRDLDLARAEAASHHHKEAAHAPSTVAS
;
A
#
# COMPACT_ATOMS: atom_id res chain seq x y z
N MET A 1 -32.88 -15.83 14.76
CA MET A 1 -32.86 -14.41 14.33
C MET A 1 -34.31 -13.96 14.21
N SER A 2 -34.66 -12.70 14.52
CA SER A 2 -36.04 -12.23 14.38
C SER A 2 -36.39 -11.98 12.92
N PRO A 3 -37.66 -12.19 12.49
CA PRO A 3 -38.08 -11.98 11.11
C PRO A 3 -37.89 -10.52 10.66
N GLU A 4 -38.06 -9.55 11.56
CA GLU A 4 -37.82 -8.13 11.28
C GLU A 4 -36.36 -7.82 10.92
N ILE A 5 -35.40 -8.49 11.57
CA ILE A 5 -33.98 -8.31 11.29
C ILE A 5 -33.64 -8.94 9.94
N GLU A 6 -34.22 -10.08 9.59
CA GLU A 6 -34.04 -10.73 8.29
C GLU A 6 -34.56 -9.84 7.13
N HIS A 7 -35.74 -9.23 7.30
CA HIS A 7 -36.28 -8.27 6.33
C HIS A 7 -35.38 -7.04 6.18
N LEU A 8 -34.85 -6.50 7.28
CA LEU A 8 -33.89 -5.39 7.24
C LEU A 8 -32.55 -5.77 6.59
N ILE A 9 -32.05 -6.99 6.83
CA ILE A 9 -30.84 -7.50 6.16
C ILE A 9 -31.07 -7.57 4.65
N SER A 10 -32.22 -8.08 4.22
CA SER A 10 -32.59 -8.12 2.80
C SER A 10 -32.65 -6.71 2.20
N LEU A 11 -33.34 -5.78 2.88
CA LEU A 11 -33.43 -4.38 2.47
C LEU A 11 -32.04 -3.73 2.36
N GLN A 12 -31.16 -3.95 3.33
CA GLN A 12 -29.80 -3.41 3.28
C GLN A 12 -28.97 -4.01 2.14
N ARG A 13 -29.15 -5.28 1.79
CA ARG A 13 -28.49 -5.88 0.63
C ARG A 13 -28.96 -5.21 -0.66
N THR A 14 -30.27 -5.01 -0.80
CA THR A 14 -30.84 -4.28 -1.94
C THR A 14 -30.34 -2.83 -2.00
N ASP A 15 -30.31 -2.11 -0.88
CA ASP A 15 -29.82 -0.72 -0.83
C ASP A 15 -28.34 -0.62 -1.21
N ARG A 16 -27.52 -1.59 -0.78
CA ARG A 16 -26.10 -1.67 -1.18
C ARG A 16 -25.95 -1.91 -2.67
N GLU A 17 -26.77 -2.77 -3.25
CA GLU A 17 -26.71 -3.07 -4.67
C GLU A 17 -27.14 -1.87 -5.52
N ILE A 18 -28.19 -1.16 -5.09
CA ILE A 18 -28.61 0.11 -5.71
C ILE A 18 -27.50 1.16 -5.60
N GLN A 19 -26.82 1.27 -4.45
CA GLN A 19 -25.70 2.18 -4.29
C GLN A 19 -24.51 1.82 -5.19
N ARG A 20 -24.18 0.53 -5.32
CA ARG A 20 -23.14 0.03 -6.23
C ARG A 20 -23.43 0.44 -7.67
N LEU A 21 -24.63 0.11 -8.16
CA LEU A 21 -25.04 0.43 -9.52
C LEU A 21 -25.10 1.95 -9.77
N LYS A 22 -25.61 2.74 -8.81
CA LYS A 22 -25.58 4.22 -8.92
C LYS A 22 -24.15 4.77 -8.99
N ALA A 23 -23.23 4.19 -8.23
CA ALA A 23 -21.83 4.58 -8.28
C ALA A 23 -21.19 4.23 -9.62
N GLU A 24 -21.50 3.05 -10.18
CA GLU A 24 -21.04 2.62 -11.51
C GLU A 24 -21.56 3.55 -12.61
N VAL A 25 -22.87 3.85 -12.60
CA VAL A 25 -23.49 4.81 -13.53
C VAL A 25 -22.88 6.20 -13.40
N ALA A 26 -22.58 6.67 -12.18
CA ALA A 26 -21.98 8.00 -11.96
C ALA A 26 -20.50 8.08 -12.34
N GLU A 27 -19.77 6.95 -12.33
CA GLU A 27 -18.34 6.89 -12.63
C GLU A 27 -18.09 6.90 -14.15
N LEU A 28 -18.98 6.32 -14.95
CA LEU A 28 -18.83 6.24 -16.40
C LEU A 28 -18.70 7.61 -17.08
N PRO A 29 -19.55 8.63 -16.80
CA PRO A 29 -19.39 9.98 -17.33
C PRO A 29 -18.05 10.63 -16.96
N ARG A 30 -17.50 10.33 -15.77
CA ARG A 30 -16.19 10.86 -15.35
C ARG A 30 -15.07 10.27 -16.19
N ARG A 31 -15.10 8.96 -16.44
CA ARG A 31 -14.13 8.29 -17.32
C ARG A 31 -14.19 8.87 -18.73
N VAL A 32 -15.39 9.02 -19.29
CA VAL A 32 -15.59 9.65 -20.61
C VAL A 32 -15.03 11.07 -20.63
N ALA A 33 -15.26 11.88 -19.60
CA ALA A 33 -14.75 13.25 -19.53
C ALA A 33 -13.20 13.32 -19.51
N VAL A 34 -12.54 12.43 -18.75
CA VAL A 34 -11.07 12.32 -18.73
C VAL A 34 -10.53 11.97 -20.11
N ILE A 35 -11.19 11.03 -20.79
CA ILE A 35 -10.84 10.59 -22.13
C ILE A 35 -11.03 11.72 -23.16
N GLU A 36 -12.15 12.45 -23.11
CA GLU A 36 -12.40 13.61 -23.98
C GLU A 36 -11.40 14.75 -23.75
N GLN A 37 -10.92 14.93 -22.51
CA GLN A 37 -9.89 15.90 -22.19
C GLN A 37 -8.55 15.56 -22.85
N LYS A 38 -8.17 14.28 -22.91
CA LYS A 38 -6.97 13.83 -23.63
C LYS A 38 -7.08 14.14 -25.12
N LEU A 39 -8.19 13.77 -25.74
CA LEU A 39 -8.47 14.07 -27.15
C LEU A 39 -8.43 15.58 -27.45
N ALA A 40 -8.91 16.41 -26.51
CA ALA A 40 -8.83 17.87 -26.65
C ALA A 40 -7.37 18.36 -26.65
N GLY A 41 -6.49 17.74 -25.88
CA GLY A 41 -5.04 17.96 -25.91
C GLY A 41 -4.45 17.64 -27.29
N THR A 42 -4.68 16.43 -27.80
CA THR A 42 -4.20 15.98 -29.12
C THR A 42 -4.71 16.90 -30.25
N LYS A 43 -5.98 17.34 -30.18
CA LYS A 43 -6.54 18.34 -31.11
C LYS A 43 -5.81 19.68 -31.04
N ALA A 44 -5.48 20.16 -29.84
CA ALA A 44 -4.75 21.40 -29.67
C ALA A 44 -3.33 21.33 -30.25
N GLU A 45 -2.66 20.18 -30.12
CA GLU A 45 -1.35 19.93 -30.72
C GLU A 45 -1.41 19.93 -32.24
N LEU A 46 -2.42 19.26 -32.83
CA LEU A 46 -2.66 19.29 -34.28
C LEU A 46 -2.90 20.72 -34.78
N GLU A 47 -3.75 21.49 -34.10
CA GLU A 47 -4.02 22.88 -34.50
C GLU A 47 -2.78 23.76 -34.34
N LYS A 48 -1.95 23.53 -33.32
CA LYS A 48 -0.64 24.21 -33.18
C LYS A 48 0.28 23.87 -34.34
N ALA A 49 0.39 22.60 -34.74
CA ALA A 49 1.20 22.18 -35.88
C ALA A 49 0.71 22.81 -37.20
N ARG A 50 -0.60 22.81 -37.44
CA ARG A 50 -1.21 23.47 -38.61
C ARG A 50 -1.00 24.99 -38.61
N SER A 51 -1.07 25.62 -37.44
CA SER A 51 -0.81 27.06 -37.32
C SER A 51 0.65 27.42 -37.67
N ALA A 52 1.60 26.56 -37.29
CA ALA A 52 3.01 26.73 -37.63
C ALA A 52 3.24 26.60 -39.15
N VAL A 53 2.61 25.62 -39.82
CA VAL A 53 2.66 25.49 -41.28
C VAL A 53 2.15 26.76 -41.96
N LYS A 54 0.99 27.27 -41.53
CA LYS A 54 0.42 28.52 -42.09
C LYS A 54 1.32 29.73 -41.86
N ALA A 55 1.98 29.81 -40.70
CA ALA A 55 2.91 30.89 -40.39
C ALA A 55 4.16 30.82 -41.28
N ASP A 56 4.71 29.63 -41.49
CA ASP A 56 5.87 29.41 -42.37
C ASP A 56 5.52 29.75 -43.83
N GLU A 57 4.34 29.35 -44.32
CA GLU A 57 3.84 29.72 -45.64
C GLU A 57 3.67 31.24 -45.81
N ALA A 58 3.15 31.93 -44.79
CA ALA A 58 3.00 33.38 -44.82
C ALA A 58 4.36 34.09 -44.81
N ALA A 59 5.31 33.61 -44.00
CA ALA A 59 6.67 34.12 -43.97
C ALA A 59 7.38 33.93 -45.33
N ARG A 60 7.20 32.76 -45.96
CA ARG A 60 7.74 32.50 -47.30
C ARG A 60 7.22 33.50 -48.33
N ARG A 61 5.89 33.70 -48.39
CA ARG A 61 5.27 34.68 -49.32
C ARG A 61 5.77 36.10 -49.09
N LYS A 62 6.03 36.48 -47.83
CA LYS A 62 6.60 37.78 -47.47
C LYS A 62 8.00 37.96 -48.07
N TYR A 63 8.87 36.96 -47.93
CA TYR A 63 10.22 37.00 -48.51
C TYR A 63 10.20 36.99 -50.04
N GLU A 64 9.31 36.21 -50.67
CA GLU A 64 9.14 36.21 -52.13
C GLU A 64 8.72 37.59 -52.67
N THR A 65 7.82 38.27 -51.94
CA THR A 65 7.41 39.64 -52.27
C THR A 65 8.57 40.62 -52.11
N ALA A 66 9.33 40.53 -51.02
CA ALA A 66 10.50 41.36 -50.77
C ALA A 66 11.58 41.20 -51.86
N ILE A 67 11.86 39.97 -52.30
CA ILE A 67 12.77 39.70 -53.42
C ILE A 67 12.28 40.37 -54.70
N THR A 68 10.97 40.29 -54.98
CA THR A 68 10.37 40.93 -56.15
C THR A 68 10.56 42.45 -56.12
N ASP A 69 10.33 43.08 -54.97
CA ASP A 69 10.52 44.53 -54.79
C ASP A 69 12.00 44.94 -54.92
N LEU A 70 12.92 44.15 -54.36
CA LEU A 70 14.37 44.38 -54.46
C LEU A 70 14.86 44.24 -55.91
N ARG A 71 14.37 43.25 -56.67
CA ARG A 71 14.68 43.10 -58.10
C ARG A 71 14.20 44.31 -58.92
N GLN A 72 13.02 44.84 -58.61
CA GLN A 72 12.53 46.07 -59.23
C GLN A 72 13.40 47.28 -58.89
N LYS A 73 13.87 47.42 -57.63
CA LYS A 73 14.81 48.48 -57.23
C LYS A 73 16.14 48.38 -57.97
N ILE A 74 16.71 47.18 -58.07
CA ILE A 74 17.95 46.95 -58.82
C ILE A 74 17.78 47.37 -60.27
N SER A 75 16.67 47.02 -60.92
CA SER A 75 16.40 47.47 -62.31
C SER A 75 16.41 48.99 -62.41
N LYS A 76 15.70 49.69 -61.51
CA LYS A 76 15.65 51.16 -61.49
C LYS A 76 17.02 51.79 -61.26
N TYR A 77 17.82 51.25 -60.32
CA TYR A 77 19.16 51.77 -60.05
C TYR A 77 20.12 51.51 -61.21
N ARG A 78 19.98 50.39 -61.92
CA ARG A 78 20.74 50.12 -63.16
C ARG A 78 20.39 51.14 -64.23
N ASP A 79 19.11 51.41 -64.45
CA ASP A 79 18.67 52.42 -65.42
C ASP A 79 19.22 53.82 -65.05
N GLN A 80 19.10 54.23 -63.78
CA GLN A 80 19.64 55.50 -63.29
C GLN A 80 21.18 55.59 -63.41
N SER A 81 21.89 54.47 -63.25
CA SER A 81 23.35 54.44 -63.36
C SER A 81 23.85 54.76 -64.77
N LEU A 82 23.01 54.56 -65.79
CA LEU A 82 23.30 54.93 -67.18
C LEU A 82 23.08 56.43 -67.45
N GLU A 83 22.31 57.13 -66.59
CA GLU A 83 21.95 58.55 -66.75
C GLU A 83 22.85 59.50 -65.94
N VAL A 84 23.48 59.02 -64.86
CA VAL A 84 24.31 59.86 -63.97
C VAL A 84 25.62 60.31 -64.63
N LYS A 85 25.98 61.57 -64.41
CA LYS A 85 27.14 62.23 -65.06
C LYS A 85 28.38 62.33 -64.18
N THR A 86 28.26 62.02 -62.88
CA THR A 86 29.36 62.11 -61.91
C THR A 86 29.74 60.73 -61.40
N ASN A 87 31.05 60.51 -61.25
CA ASN A 87 31.58 59.22 -60.81
C ASN A 87 31.12 58.85 -59.38
N ASP A 88 30.94 59.85 -58.51
CA ASP A 88 30.48 59.63 -57.15
C ASP A 88 29.02 59.16 -57.09
N GLN A 89 28.14 59.71 -57.92
CA GLN A 89 26.75 59.24 -58.05
C GLN A 89 26.67 57.81 -58.60
N TYR A 90 27.52 57.49 -59.59
CA TYR A 90 27.60 56.14 -60.13
C TYR A 90 28.04 55.12 -59.06
N LYS A 91 29.09 55.43 -58.29
CA LYS A 91 29.55 54.58 -57.18
C LYS A 91 28.48 54.37 -56.12
N ALA A 92 27.72 55.41 -55.77
CA ALA A 92 26.63 55.30 -54.81
C ALA A 92 25.54 54.34 -55.32
N LEU A 93 25.11 54.46 -56.58
CA LEU A 93 24.12 53.55 -57.17
C LEU A 93 24.62 52.10 -57.25
N MET A 94 25.91 51.89 -57.56
CA MET A 94 26.51 50.55 -57.55
C MET A 94 26.53 49.93 -56.15
N HIS A 95 26.78 50.74 -55.12
CA HIS A 95 26.70 50.29 -53.73
C HIS A 95 25.27 49.91 -53.33
N GLU A 96 24.27 50.70 -53.72
CA GLU A 96 22.85 50.39 -53.49
C GLU A 96 22.40 49.11 -54.22
N ILE A 97 22.87 48.89 -55.45
CA ILE A 97 22.63 47.63 -56.18
C ILE A 97 23.25 46.45 -55.44
N GLN A 98 24.52 46.57 -55.02
CA GLN A 98 25.20 45.51 -54.29
C GLN A 98 24.50 45.19 -52.96
N PHE A 99 24.04 46.21 -52.24
CA PHE A 99 23.25 46.03 -51.02
C PHE A 99 21.94 45.29 -51.29
N ALA A 100 21.20 45.69 -52.33
CA ALA A 100 19.95 45.02 -52.71
C ALA A 100 20.18 43.56 -53.17
N GLU A 101 21.29 43.27 -53.87
CA GLU A 101 21.67 41.91 -54.26
C GLU A 101 22.01 41.03 -53.04
N GLN A 102 22.69 41.58 -52.03
CA GLN A 102 22.94 40.89 -50.75
C GLN A 102 21.65 40.59 -50.00
N GLU A 103 20.72 41.55 -49.92
CA GLU A 103 19.41 41.36 -49.28
C GLU A 103 18.55 40.32 -50.02
N ILE A 104 18.64 40.23 -51.35
CA ILE A 104 18.00 39.14 -52.10
C ILE A 104 18.56 37.80 -51.67
N GLY A 105 19.89 37.65 -51.61
CA GLY A 105 20.53 36.41 -51.17
C GLY A 105 20.09 36.00 -49.76
N ALA A 106 20.06 36.96 -48.82
CA ALA A 106 19.59 36.71 -47.46
C ALA A 106 18.12 36.25 -47.40
N ASN A 107 17.25 36.82 -48.24
CA ASN A 107 15.85 36.41 -48.32
C ASN A 107 15.69 35.03 -49.00
N GLU A 108 16.51 34.72 -50.00
CA GLU A 108 16.54 33.40 -50.66
C GLU A 108 16.99 32.31 -49.66
N ASP A 109 18.01 32.58 -48.84
CA ASP A 109 18.43 31.69 -47.75
C ASP A 109 17.30 31.44 -46.74
N LYS A 110 16.56 32.50 -46.35
CA LYS A 110 15.40 32.38 -45.45
C LYS A 110 14.27 31.54 -46.06
N ILE A 111 14.02 31.66 -47.37
CA ILE A 111 13.03 30.84 -48.06
C ILE A 111 13.48 29.37 -48.06
N LEU A 112 14.75 29.09 -48.33
CA LEU A 112 15.29 27.72 -48.30
C LEU A 112 15.17 27.09 -46.90
N GLU A 113 15.50 27.84 -45.84
CA GLU A 113 15.30 27.40 -44.45
C GLU A 113 13.83 27.04 -44.18
N LEU A 114 12.89 27.87 -44.60
CA LEU A 114 11.45 27.63 -44.44
C LEU A 114 10.98 26.41 -45.25
N MET A 115 11.51 26.20 -46.46
CA MET A 115 11.17 25.04 -47.30
C MET A 115 11.64 23.73 -46.67
N VAL A 116 12.85 23.69 -46.09
CA VAL A 116 13.35 22.52 -45.36
C VAL A 116 12.48 22.24 -44.14
N ASN A 117 12.09 23.28 -43.40
CA ASN A 117 11.22 23.14 -42.24
C ASN A 117 9.80 22.68 -42.62
N ALA A 118 9.28 23.09 -43.79
CA ALA A 118 7.94 22.74 -44.24
C ALA A 118 7.74 21.21 -44.36
N GLU A 119 8.73 20.48 -44.88
CA GLU A 119 8.65 19.01 -44.94
C GLU A 119 8.57 18.37 -43.54
N ALA A 120 9.34 18.88 -42.59
CA ALA A 120 9.31 18.41 -41.21
C ALA A 120 7.96 18.73 -40.55
N ARG A 121 7.39 19.91 -40.82
CA ARG A 121 6.08 20.32 -40.31
C ARG A 121 4.94 19.51 -40.92
N ASP A 122 4.97 19.23 -42.22
CA ASP A 122 3.97 18.39 -42.90
C ASP A 122 3.98 16.96 -42.33
N LYS A 123 5.16 16.39 -42.07
CA LYS A 123 5.29 15.11 -41.37
C LYS A 123 4.69 15.16 -39.96
N GLN A 124 4.94 16.24 -39.20
CA GLN A 124 4.36 16.42 -37.87
C GLN A 124 2.83 16.51 -37.91
N VAL A 125 2.25 17.25 -38.87
CA VAL A 125 0.80 17.34 -39.05
C VAL A 125 0.21 15.97 -39.39
N LYS A 126 0.79 15.25 -40.37
CA LYS A 126 0.31 13.92 -40.75
C LYS A 126 0.37 12.91 -39.61
N ALA A 127 1.43 12.94 -38.81
CA ALA A 127 1.56 12.10 -37.63
C ALA A 127 0.47 12.42 -36.59
N ALA A 128 0.30 13.71 -36.26
CA ALA A 128 -0.73 14.16 -35.32
C ALA A 128 -2.17 13.88 -35.82
N GLU A 129 -2.42 13.95 -37.13
CA GLU A 129 -3.71 13.58 -37.72
C GLU A 129 -4.00 12.08 -37.62
N ALA A 130 -2.99 11.24 -37.84
CA ALA A 130 -3.11 9.80 -37.70
C ALA A 130 -3.37 9.42 -36.24
N GLU A 131 -2.59 9.96 -35.31
CA GLU A 131 -2.76 9.76 -33.87
C GLU A 131 -4.13 10.21 -33.39
N LEU A 132 -4.57 11.42 -33.78
CA LEU A 132 -5.89 11.92 -33.43
C LEU A 132 -7.02 11.03 -33.95
N LYS A 133 -6.86 10.46 -35.15
CA LYS A 133 -7.86 9.58 -35.76
C LYS A 133 -7.94 8.24 -35.04
N GLU A 134 -6.80 7.66 -34.69
CA GLU A 134 -6.73 6.41 -33.92
C GLU A 134 -7.34 6.60 -32.53
N GLU A 135 -6.91 7.65 -31.82
CA GLU A 135 -7.42 7.99 -30.49
C GLU A 135 -8.93 8.27 -30.55
N ALA A 136 -9.41 9.07 -31.50
CA ALA A 136 -10.85 9.32 -31.65
C ALA A 136 -11.67 8.04 -31.90
N ALA A 137 -11.14 7.10 -32.68
CA ALA A 137 -11.83 5.84 -32.95
C ALA A 137 -11.88 4.93 -31.73
N GLU A 138 -10.81 4.87 -30.94
CA GLU A 138 -10.78 4.14 -29.66
C GLU A 138 -11.77 4.75 -28.66
N ILE A 139 -11.77 6.07 -28.54
CA ILE A 139 -12.66 6.81 -27.64
C ILE A 139 -14.14 6.58 -27.98
N GLU A 140 -14.51 6.62 -29.26
CA GLU A 140 -15.89 6.36 -29.64
C GLU A 140 -16.32 4.91 -29.35
N LYS A 141 -15.41 3.93 -29.46
CA LYS A 141 -15.69 2.55 -29.02
C LYS A 141 -15.92 2.49 -27.52
N GLU A 142 -15.03 3.09 -26.72
CA GLU A 142 -15.18 3.11 -25.27
C GLU A 142 -16.46 3.82 -24.82
N LYS A 143 -16.81 4.94 -25.46
CA LYS A 143 -18.09 5.65 -25.20
C LYS A 143 -19.30 4.78 -25.51
N ASN A 144 -19.29 4.04 -26.61
CA ASN A 144 -20.40 3.16 -26.95
C ASN A 144 -20.55 2.03 -25.93
N ILE A 145 -19.45 1.38 -25.55
CA ILE A 145 -19.45 0.35 -24.49
C ILE A 145 -19.95 0.93 -23.16
N ALA A 146 -19.49 2.13 -22.80
CA ALA A 146 -19.92 2.81 -21.58
C ALA A 146 -21.42 3.13 -21.61
N ARG A 147 -21.97 3.59 -22.75
CA ARG A 147 -23.41 3.85 -22.92
C ARG A 147 -24.24 2.59 -22.82
N GLU A 148 -23.82 1.51 -23.47
CA GLU A 148 -24.51 0.22 -23.42
C GLU A 148 -24.55 -0.31 -21.97
N ARG A 149 -23.42 -0.25 -21.27
CA ARG A 149 -23.33 -0.67 -19.87
C ARG A 149 -24.19 0.22 -18.95
N THR A 150 -24.15 1.53 -19.14
CA THR A 150 -25.01 2.47 -18.38
C THR A 150 -26.49 2.13 -18.57
N ALA A 151 -26.91 1.87 -19.82
CA ALA A 151 -28.30 1.51 -20.12
C ALA A 151 -28.70 0.16 -19.49
N GLN A 152 -27.78 -0.78 -19.36
CA GLN A 152 -28.01 -2.03 -18.62
C GLN A 152 -28.12 -1.76 -17.10
N ASP A 153 -27.17 -1.03 -16.52
CA ASP A 153 -27.14 -0.70 -15.10
C ASP A 153 -28.40 0.10 -14.68
N GLU A 154 -28.91 0.98 -15.54
CA GLU A 154 -30.16 1.71 -15.33
C GLU A 154 -31.40 0.79 -15.31
N LYS A 155 -31.44 -0.23 -16.17
CA LYS A 155 -32.50 -1.25 -16.14
C LYS A 155 -32.43 -2.07 -14.86
N GLU A 156 -31.24 -2.54 -14.49
CA GLU A 156 -31.03 -3.28 -13.24
C GLU A 156 -31.41 -2.43 -12.03
N LEU A 157 -31.09 -1.14 -12.03
CA LEU A 157 -31.50 -0.19 -11.00
C LEU A 157 -33.03 -0.11 -10.84
N ALA A 158 -33.78 -0.13 -11.94
CA ALA A 158 -35.24 -0.13 -11.89
C ALA A 158 -35.79 -1.43 -11.25
N GLU A 159 -35.20 -2.58 -11.59
CA GLU A 159 -35.57 -3.87 -10.98
C GLU A 159 -35.24 -3.90 -9.48
N TRP A 160 -34.07 -3.42 -9.10
CA TRP A 160 -33.66 -3.33 -7.70
C TRP A 160 -34.50 -2.33 -6.91
N ALA A 161 -34.92 -1.22 -7.52
CA ALA A 161 -35.84 -0.27 -6.90
C ALA A 161 -37.21 -0.93 -6.61
N ALA A 162 -37.75 -1.72 -7.54
CA ALA A 162 -38.97 -2.48 -7.30
C ALA A 162 -38.82 -3.52 -6.16
N LYS A 163 -37.68 -4.24 -6.14
CA LYS A 163 -37.35 -5.17 -5.03
C LYS A 163 -37.21 -4.44 -3.68
N ARG A 164 -36.68 -3.22 -3.71
CA ARG A 164 -36.53 -2.35 -2.54
C ARG A 164 -37.90 -2.00 -1.97
N ASP A 165 -38.82 -1.55 -2.82
CA ASP A 165 -40.16 -1.14 -2.39
C ASP A 165 -40.95 -2.30 -1.80
N ALA A 166 -40.85 -3.50 -2.41
CA ALA A 166 -41.42 -4.72 -1.86
C ALA A 166 -40.82 -5.09 -0.49
N SER A 167 -39.50 -4.97 -0.34
CA SER A 167 -38.81 -5.26 0.93
C SER A 167 -39.21 -4.25 2.02
N ARG A 168 -39.41 -2.98 1.66
CA ARG A 168 -39.84 -1.93 2.59
C ARG A 168 -41.26 -2.12 3.10
N ALA A 169 -42.15 -2.69 2.28
CA ALA A 169 -43.53 -2.99 2.67
C ALA A 169 -43.62 -4.10 3.74
N ALA A 170 -42.60 -4.97 3.85
CA ALA A 170 -42.52 -6.04 4.83
C ALA A 170 -41.90 -5.62 6.18
N VAL A 171 -41.39 -4.39 6.29
CA VAL A 171 -40.71 -3.88 7.50
C VAL A 171 -41.66 -2.96 8.28
N ASP A 172 -41.62 -3.05 9.60
CA ASP A 172 -42.37 -2.14 10.49
C ASP A 172 -42.04 -0.66 10.20
N PRO A 173 -43.05 0.25 10.11
CA PRO A 173 -42.82 1.64 9.75
C PRO A 173 -41.88 2.42 10.67
N ASP A 174 -41.88 2.17 11.98
CA ASP A 174 -41.03 2.90 12.92
C ASP A 174 -39.58 2.40 12.86
N LEU A 175 -39.41 1.08 12.69
CA LEU A 175 -38.11 0.49 12.43
C LEU A 175 -37.51 0.97 11.09
N LEU A 176 -38.33 1.08 10.05
CA LEU A 176 -37.93 1.59 8.74
C LEU A 176 -37.49 3.07 8.81
N ARG A 177 -38.23 3.91 9.54
CA ARG A 177 -37.86 5.32 9.76
C ARG A 177 -36.51 5.46 10.46
N HIS A 178 -36.23 4.61 11.44
CA HIS A 178 -34.92 4.58 12.11
C HIS A 178 -33.82 4.13 11.15
N TYR A 179 -34.04 3.03 10.43
CA TYR A 179 -33.12 2.51 9.42
C TYR A 179 -32.76 3.58 8.38
N ASP A 180 -33.74 4.25 7.78
CA ASP A 180 -33.52 5.27 6.76
C ASP A 180 -32.68 6.44 7.27
N ARG A 181 -32.99 6.91 8.49
CA ARG A 181 -32.24 7.98 9.13
C ARG A 181 -30.78 7.60 9.28
N VAL A 182 -30.50 6.44 9.87
CA VAL A 182 -29.13 5.99 10.11
C VAL A 182 -28.41 5.71 8.79
N SER A 183 -29.06 5.02 7.85
CA SER A 183 -28.52 4.70 6.52
C SER A 183 -28.11 5.97 5.75
N LYS A 184 -28.93 7.03 5.80
CA LYS A 184 -28.62 8.32 5.16
C LYS A 184 -27.34 8.96 5.68
N PHE A 185 -27.07 8.92 6.99
CA PHE A 185 -25.89 9.57 7.59
C PHE A 185 -24.65 8.66 7.65
N ARG A 186 -24.85 7.34 7.68
CA ARG A 186 -23.79 6.37 7.98
C ARG A 186 -23.54 5.37 6.84
N GLY A 187 -24.26 5.47 5.73
CA GLY A 187 -24.17 4.58 4.56
C GLY A 187 -24.81 3.20 4.74
N SER A 188 -25.07 2.77 5.99
CA SER A 188 -25.77 1.52 6.30
C SER A 188 -26.60 1.67 7.57
N GLY A 189 -27.78 1.05 7.60
CA GLY A 189 -28.67 1.09 8.77
C GLY A 189 -28.48 -0.08 9.76
N LEU A 190 -27.86 -1.18 9.31
CA LEU A 190 -27.49 -2.32 10.16
C LEU A 190 -25.98 -2.48 10.29
N ALA A 191 -25.58 -3.07 11.41
CA ALA A 191 -24.24 -3.54 11.68
C ALA A 191 -24.27 -4.95 12.27
N GLU A 192 -23.43 -5.82 11.74
CA GLU A 192 -23.14 -7.13 12.30
C GLU A 192 -22.30 -6.97 13.57
N VAL A 193 -22.50 -7.83 14.55
CA VAL A 193 -21.65 -7.89 15.73
C VAL A 193 -20.65 -9.04 15.59
N LEU A 194 -19.37 -8.71 15.55
CA LEU A 194 -18.25 -9.64 15.41
C LEU A 194 -17.26 -9.37 16.55
N ASP A 195 -16.77 -10.41 17.21
CA ASP A 195 -15.79 -10.31 18.31
C ASP A 195 -16.17 -9.28 19.39
N GLN A 196 -17.46 -9.28 19.79
CA GLN A 196 -18.03 -8.30 20.72
C GLN A 196 -17.92 -6.84 20.27
N ARG A 197 -17.76 -6.57 18.97
CA ARG A 197 -17.65 -5.23 18.37
C ARG A 197 -18.72 -4.99 17.33
N CYS A 198 -19.19 -3.75 17.24
CA CYS A 198 -20.05 -3.33 16.15
C CYS A 198 -19.23 -3.19 14.85
N SER A 199 -19.47 -4.02 13.84
CA SER A 199 -18.75 -3.97 12.55
C SER A 199 -18.82 -2.61 11.85
N GLY A 200 -19.87 -1.82 12.09
CA GLY A 200 -20.07 -0.52 11.44
C GLY A 200 -19.30 0.66 12.05
N CYS A 201 -18.91 0.60 13.33
CA CYS A 201 -18.13 1.67 13.98
C CYS A 201 -16.92 1.15 14.76
N GLN A 202 -16.73 -0.16 14.80
CA GLN A 202 -15.64 -0.90 15.45
C GLN A 202 -15.52 -0.72 16.98
N VAL A 203 -16.51 -0.06 17.59
CA VAL A 203 -16.60 0.09 19.05
C VAL A 203 -17.01 -1.23 19.70
N ALA A 204 -16.34 -1.57 20.80
CA ALA A 204 -16.67 -2.72 21.62
C ALA A 204 -18.03 -2.53 22.32
N LEU A 205 -18.85 -3.57 22.29
CA LEU A 205 -20.15 -3.60 22.93
C LEU A 205 -20.00 -4.00 24.39
N ARG A 206 -20.89 -3.47 25.24
CA ARG A 206 -20.99 -3.92 26.63
C ARG A 206 -21.36 -5.42 26.66
N PRO A 207 -20.79 -6.24 27.56
CA PRO A 207 -21.05 -7.68 27.60
C PRO A 207 -22.54 -8.04 27.66
N GLN A 208 -23.33 -7.28 28.43
CA GLN A 208 -24.78 -7.45 28.47
C GLN A 208 -25.43 -7.22 27.11
N MET A 209 -25.07 -6.14 26.42
CA MET A 209 -25.62 -5.82 25.10
C MET A 209 -25.22 -6.86 24.05
N TYR A 210 -23.99 -7.40 24.12
CA TYR A 210 -23.55 -8.51 23.26
C TYR A 210 -24.44 -9.75 23.44
N ASN A 211 -24.69 -10.15 24.69
CA ASN A 211 -25.55 -11.30 24.98
C ASN A 211 -27.00 -11.09 24.54
N GLU A 212 -27.54 -9.88 24.71
CA GLU A 212 -28.89 -9.54 24.25
C GLU A 212 -28.99 -9.58 22.70
N VAL A 213 -27.99 -9.10 21.96
CA VAL A 213 -27.98 -9.22 20.49
C VAL A 213 -27.87 -10.68 20.05
N ARG A 214 -27.05 -11.51 20.74
CA ARG A 214 -26.97 -12.96 20.48
C ARG A 214 -28.30 -13.68 20.70
N SER A 215 -29.11 -13.21 21.66
CA SER A 215 -30.46 -13.74 21.90
C SER A 215 -31.47 -13.37 20.80
N GLY A 216 -31.09 -12.54 19.83
CA GLY A 216 -31.94 -12.10 18.72
C GLY A 216 -32.80 -10.89 19.05
N LYS A 217 -32.53 -10.19 20.16
CA LYS A 217 -33.24 -8.96 20.55
C LYS A 217 -32.83 -7.81 19.64
N LEU A 218 -33.82 -7.04 19.18
CA LEU A 218 -33.60 -5.85 18.39
C LEU A 218 -32.99 -4.74 19.27
N LEU A 219 -31.75 -4.39 18.99
CA LEU A 219 -30.98 -3.39 19.73
C LEU A 219 -30.24 -2.46 18.77
N TYR A 220 -29.94 -1.27 19.25
CA TYR A 220 -29.21 -0.25 18.51
C TYR A 220 -27.82 -0.06 19.13
N CYS A 221 -26.81 0.20 18.30
CA CYS A 221 -25.48 0.55 18.78
C CYS A 221 -25.52 1.91 19.50
N ASP A 222 -25.04 1.98 20.75
CA ASP A 222 -24.95 3.24 21.51
C ASP A 222 -24.12 4.32 20.82
N SER A 223 -23.12 3.92 20.01
CA SER A 223 -22.19 4.85 19.34
C SER A 223 -22.69 5.30 17.96
N CYS A 224 -23.16 4.38 17.12
CA CYS A 224 -23.52 4.70 15.73
C CYS A 224 -25.00 4.55 15.38
N GLN A 225 -25.82 4.14 16.35
CA GLN A 225 -27.27 3.93 16.24
C GLN A 225 -27.74 2.91 15.20
N ARG A 226 -26.83 2.18 14.54
CA ARG A 226 -27.19 1.07 13.64
C ARG A 226 -27.89 -0.04 14.40
N VAL A 227 -28.84 -0.70 13.74
CA VAL A 227 -29.49 -1.92 14.24
C VAL A 227 -28.45 -3.03 14.28
N LEU A 228 -28.29 -3.66 15.44
CA LEU A 228 -27.33 -4.73 15.66
C LEU A 228 -27.97 -6.07 15.33
N TYR A 229 -27.24 -6.91 14.61
CA TYR A 229 -27.61 -8.32 14.42
C TYR A 229 -26.40 -9.23 14.63
N TYR A 230 -26.68 -10.49 14.93
CA TYR A 230 -25.68 -11.51 15.17
C TYR A 230 -25.92 -12.71 14.25
N ASP A 231 -24.89 -13.10 13.50
CA ASP A 231 -24.89 -14.29 12.64
C ASP A 231 -24.03 -15.39 13.29
N PRO A 232 -24.65 -16.46 13.83
CA PRO A 232 -23.91 -17.55 14.50
C PRO A 232 -22.91 -18.28 13.60
N SER A 233 -23.07 -18.22 12.28
CA SER A 233 -22.21 -18.95 11.34
C SER A 233 -20.81 -18.34 11.20
N LYS A 234 -20.60 -17.11 11.68
CA LYS A 234 -19.34 -16.37 11.55
C LYS A 234 -18.61 -16.13 12.87
N GLU A 235 -19.05 -16.76 13.95
CA GLU A 235 -18.31 -16.75 15.22
C GLU A 235 -17.02 -17.57 15.03
N ALA A 236 -15.86 -16.93 15.22
CA ALA A 236 -14.62 -17.67 15.29
C ALA A 236 -14.72 -18.69 16.43
N PRO A 237 -14.30 -19.95 16.24
CA PRO A 237 -14.26 -20.90 17.34
C PRO A 237 -13.41 -20.27 18.45
N VAL A 238 -13.99 -20.14 19.64
CA VAL A 238 -13.25 -19.72 20.83
C VAL A 238 -12.07 -20.68 20.94
N PRO A 239 -10.79 -20.22 20.88
CA PRO A 239 -9.68 -21.12 21.11
C PRO A 239 -9.90 -21.73 22.49
N GLU A 240 -10.06 -23.06 22.53
CA GLU A 240 -10.14 -23.78 23.78
C GLU A 240 -8.94 -23.36 24.62
N ALA A 241 -9.20 -22.72 25.75
CA ALA A 241 -8.16 -22.38 26.70
C ALA A 241 -7.39 -23.67 27.01
N GLU A 242 -6.12 -23.73 26.59
CA GLU A 242 -5.27 -24.91 26.74
C GLU A 242 -5.09 -25.24 28.22
N LYS A 243 -5.95 -26.12 28.73
CA LYS A 243 -5.84 -26.75 30.03
C LYS A 243 -4.82 -27.89 29.96
N ASN A 244 -3.53 -27.59 29.78
CA ASN A 244 -2.47 -28.54 30.18
C ASN A 244 -1.05 -27.93 30.19
N THR A 245 -0.73 -27.05 31.15
CA THR A 245 0.67 -26.86 31.55
C THR A 245 1.13 -28.12 32.28
N ARG A 246 1.65 -29.11 31.54
CA ARG A 246 2.40 -30.22 32.14
C ARG A 246 3.60 -29.61 32.86
N ARG A 247 3.71 -29.88 34.17
CA ARG A 247 4.86 -29.44 34.99
C ARG A 247 6.15 -29.86 34.30
N ARG A 248 7.08 -28.93 34.16
CA ARG A 248 8.42 -29.17 33.64
C ARG A 248 9.15 -30.18 34.51
N HIS A 249 9.86 -31.10 33.87
CA HIS A 249 10.75 -31.99 34.60
C HIS A 249 11.89 -31.15 35.21
N HIS A 250 12.23 -31.34 36.48
CA HIS A 250 13.37 -30.67 37.10
C HIS A 250 14.52 -31.67 37.26
N PRO A 251 15.72 -31.42 36.69
CA PRO A 251 16.86 -32.32 36.82
C PRO A 251 17.31 -32.34 38.27
N LYS A 252 17.86 -33.48 38.69
CA LYS A 252 18.36 -33.62 40.06
C LYS A 252 19.44 -32.59 40.35
N ILE A 253 19.42 -32.11 41.60
CA ILE A 253 20.31 -31.06 42.08
C ILE A 253 21.78 -31.56 41.98
N ASP A 254 22.04 -32.82 42.27
CA ASP A 254 23.36 -33.46 42.30
C ASP A 254 23.80 -34.10 40.97
N ALA A 255 23.12 -33.78 39.85
CA ALA A 255 23.47 -34.33 38.54
C ALA A 255 24.94 -34.01 38.20
N SER A 256 25.67 -35.00 37.66
CA SER A 256 27.05 -34.86 37.22
C SER A 256 27.21 -33.90 36.03
N GLN A 257 26.12 -33.63 35.33
CA GLN A 257 26.04 -32.73 34.18
C GLN A 257 24.89 -31.76 34.33
N ALA A 258 25.06 -30.57 33.79
CA ALA A 258 24.24 -29.45 34.19
C ALA A 258 24.17 -28.34 33.15
N TRP A 259 22.96 -27.93 32.79
CA TRP A 259 22.70 -26.77 31.97
C TRP A 259 22.03 -25.65 32.75
N TYR A 260 22.45 -24.43 32.51
CA TYR A 260 21.86 -23.21 33.06
C TYR A 260 21.75 -22.13 31.98
N TYR A 261 20.79 -21.24 32.13
CA TYR A 261 20.66 -20.04 31.31
C TYR A 261 20.88 -18.80 32.16
N ARG A 262 21.64 -17.83 31.65
CA ARG A 262 21.83 -16.51 32.25
C ARG A 262 21.52 -15.44 31.22
N ASN A 263 20.72 -14.45 31.61
CA ASN A 263 20.32 -13.33 30.76
C ASN A 263 21.42 -12.27 30.62
N GLU A 264 22.24 -12.09 31.66
CA GLU A 264 23.32 -11.10 31.70
C GLU A 264 24.64 -11.77 32.10
N TYR A 265 25.41 -12.20 31.10
CA TYR A 265 26.75 -12.77 31.28
C TYR A 265 27.83 -11.84 30.73
N LEU A 266 28.47 -11.09 31.64
CA LEU A 266 29.51 -10.10 31.29
C LEU A 266 29.05 -9.21 30.11
N ASP A 267 29.87 -9.04 29.08
CA ASP A 267 29.56 -8.26 27.86
C ASP A 267 28.87 -9.09 26.77
N SER A 268 28.63 -10.39 27.01
CA SER A 268 28.11 -11.33 26.00
C SER A 268 26.59 -11.47 25.99
N GLY A 269 25.88 -10.86 26.94
CA GLY A 269 24.42 -10.92 27.01
C GLY A 269 23.90 -12.29 27.44
N GLU A 270 22.96 -12.85 26.67
CA GLU A 270 22.26 -14.09 27.01
C GLU A 270 23.07 -15.34 26.64
N VAL A 271 23.31 -16.23 27.62
CA VAL A 271 24.13 -17.43 27.41
C VAL A 271 23.54 -18.69 28.01
N PHE A 272 23.85 -19.82 27.39
CA PHE A 272 23.73 -21.15 27.97
C PHE A 272 25.06 -21.61 28.56
N LEU A 273 25.02 -22.09 29.79
CA LEU A 273 26.16 -22.60 30.53
C LEU A 273 26.03 -24.10 30.67
N SER A 274 27.03 -24.84 30.22
CA SER A 274 27.14 -26.27 30.43
C SER A 274 28.24 -26.59 31.42
N PHE A 275 27.93 -27.48 32.36
CA PHE A 275 28.86 -28.00 33.35
C PHE A 275 28.91 -29.52 33.32
N VAL A 276 30.12 -30.08 33.40
CA VAL A 276 30.34 -31.53 33.47
C VAL A 276 31.38 -31.81 34.56
N ASN A 277 31.05 -32.69 35.51
CA ASN A 277 32.00 -33.22 36.48
C ASN A 277 32.69 -34.47 35.90
N ALA A 278 34.03 -34.44 35.83
CA ALA A 278 34.84 -35.56 35.38
C ALA A 278 36.13 -35.66 36.23
N SER A 279 36.45 -36.87 36.72
CA SER A 279 37.74 -37.18 37.38
C SER A 279 38.15 -36.22 38.51
N GLY A 280 37.20 -35.76 39.32
CA GLY A 280 37.47 -34.86 40.47
C GLY A 280 37.55 -33.37 40.13
N ALA A 281 37.32 -33.00 38.87
CA ALA A 281 37.23 -31.62 38.40
C ALA A 281 35.88 -31.35 37.70
N ALA A 282 35.57 -30.07 37.51
CA ALA A 282 34.42 -29.59 36.79
C ALA A 282 34.86 -28.76 35.58
N ALA A 283 34.32 -29.10 34.42
CA ALA A 283 34.45 -28.33 33.18
C ALA A 283 33.24 -27.40 33.01
N ARG A 284 33.49 -26.16 32.60
CA ARG A 284 32.47 -25.18 32.20
C ARG A 284 32.64 -24.80 30.73
N ARG A 285 31.56 -24.88 29.96
CA ARG A 285 31.44 -24.36 28.59
C ARG A 285 30.34 -23.30 28.54
N ILE A 286 30.53 -22.27 27.72
CA ILE A 286 29.58 -21.16 27.55
C ILE A 286 29.18 -21.12 26.09
N PHE A 287 27.90 -20.95 25.81
CA PHE A 287 27.35 -20.82 24.47
C PHE A 287 26.44 -19.60 24.41
N ASP A 288 26.54 -18.82 23.34
CA ASP A 288 25.63 -17.72 23.05
C ASP A 288 24.20 -18.25 22.84
N ALA A 289 23.20 -17.69 23.54
CA ALA A 289 21.86 -18.26 23.54
C ALA A 289 21.09 -18.06 22.21
N ALA A 290 21.52 -17.09 21.39
CA ALA A 290 20.90 -16.80 20.11
C ALA A 290 21.48 -17.65 18.97
N SER A 291 22.82 -17.76 18.92
CA SER A 291 23.54 -18.43 17.83
C SER A 291 23.98 -19.86 18.17
N GLY A 292 24.04 -20.23 19.45
CA GLY A 292 24.57 -21.52 19.89
C GLY A 292 26.09 -21.63 19.81
N ARG A 293 26.80 -20.55 19.44
CA ARG A 293 28.26 -20.55 19.32
C ARG A 293 28.94 -20.54 20.68
N LYS A 294 30.00 -21.31 20.81
CA LYS A 294 30.81 -21.39 22.03
C LYS A 294 31.56 -20.07 22.24
N LEU A 295 31.47 -19.57 23.47
CA LEU A 295 32.13 -18.34 23.90
C LEU A 295 33.35 -18.68 24.77
N GLY A 296 34.53 -18.46 24.22
CA GLY A 296 35.80 -18.69 24.90
C GLY A 296 36.14 -20.17 25.13
N ASP A 297 37.20 -20.39 25.89
CA ASP A 297 37.73 -21.72 26.17
C ASP A 297 36.97 -22.44 27.30
N THR A 298 37.04 -23.77 27.29
CA THR A 298 36.51 -24.59 28.39
C THR A 298 37.32 -24.34 29.66
N LEU A 299 36.67 -23.90 30.74
CA LEU A 299 37.35 -23.71 32.02
C LEU A 299 37.25 -24.96 32.89
N LEU A 300 38.38 -25.36 33.48
CA LEU A 300 38.47 -26.50 34.40
C LEU A 300 38.84 -26.00 35.80
N ARG A 301 38.09 -26.47 36.81
CA ARG A 301 38.36 -26.18 38.23
C ARG A 301 38.20 -27.46 39.05
N GLU A 302 39.00 -27.63 40.10
CA GLU A 302 38.90 -28.79 41.00
C GLU A 302 37.58 -28.79 41.78
N GLY A 303 37.05 -29.98 42.05
CA GLY A 303 35.78 -30.17 42.76
C GLY A 303 34.56 -30.20 41.83
N GLY A 304 33.37 -30.30 42.43
CA GLY A 304 32.11 -30.32 41.67
C GLY A 304 31.71 -28.93 41.19
N TYR A 305 31.07 -28.84 40.02
CA TYR A 305 30.80 -27.56 39.32
C TYR A 305 30.10 -26.50 40.18
N ARG A 306 29.31 -26.89 41.17
CA ARG A 306 28.63 -25.95 42.08
C ARG A 306 29.53 -25.25 43.08
N GLN A 307 30.51 -25.99 43.58
CA GLN A 307 31.52 -25.44 44.48
C GLN A 307 32.59 -24.70 43.67
N ALA A 308 32.87 -25.21 42.48
CA ALA A 308 33.85 -24.66 41.58
C ALA A 308 33.40 -23.36 40.87
N PHE A 309 32.11 -23.20 40.55
CA PHE A 309 31.56 -22.06 39.81
C PHE A 309 30.27 -21.48 40.45
N PRO A 310 30.29 -21.05 41.72
CA PRO A 310 29.11 -20.48 42.38
C PRO A 310 28.59 -19.20 41.69
N GLU A 311 29.49 -18.39 41.12
CA GLU A 311 29.19 -17.11 40.46
C GLU A 311 28.32 -17.26 39.20
N ASP A 312 28.36 -18.42 38.56
CA ASP A 312 27.62 -18.71 37.35
C ASP A 312 26.21 -19.29 37.63
N ILE A 313 25.96 -19.73 38.87
CA ILE A 313 24.76 -20.48 39.25
C ILE A 313 23.76 -19.62 40.03
N GLN A 314 24.22 -18.62 40.78
CA GLN A 314 23.40 -17.87 41.74
C GLN A 314 22.20 -17.11 41.12
N GLU A 315 22.32 -16.67 39.87
CA GLU A 315 21.30 -15.89 39.15
C GLU A 315 21.00 -16.50 37.77
N SER A 316 20.87 -17.83 37.72
CA SER A 316 20.61 -18.55 36.47
C SER A 316 19.40 -19.47 36.56
N ILE A 317 18.81 -19.74 35.39
CA ILE A 317 17.67 -20.63 35.24
C ILE A 317 18.19 -22.04 34.95
N ARG A 318 17.87 -23.00 35.81
CA ARG A 318 18.23 -24.42 35.62
C ARG A 318 17.52 -25.00 34.39
N LEU A 319 18.30 -25.59 33.47
CA LEU A 319 17.81 -26.26 32.26
C LEU A 319 17.95 -27.80 32.31
N ASN A 320 17.15 -28.47 31.48
CA ASN A 320 16.95 -29.93 31.42
C ASN A 320 17.95 -30.69 30.57
N GLY A 321 18.85 -29.98 29.87
CA GLY A 321 19.86 -30.61 29.03
C GLY A 321 20.61 -31.73 29.73
N ASN A 322 20.66 -32.90 29.11
CA ASN A 322 21.22 -34.13 29.69
C ASN A 322 22.29 -34.78 28.79
N TRP A 323 22.90 -34.00 27.91
CA TRP A 323 23.94 -34.45 27.00
C TRP A 323 25.27 -34.65 27.72
N SER A 324 25.91 -35.78 27.40
CA SER A 324 27.18 -36.23 27.95
C SER A 324 28.36 -35.36 27.53
N ASP A 325 29.47 -35.46 28.27
CA ASP A 325 30.69 -34.73 27.94
C ASP A 325 31.21 -35.08 26.55
N ALA A 326 31.13 -36.35 26.16
CA ALA A 326 31.54 -36.83 24.83
C ALA A 326 30.67 -36.22 23.71
N GLU A 327 29.36 -36.13 23.90
CA GLU A 327 28.47 -35.46 22.95
C GLU A 327 28.80 -33.97 22.83
N GLN A 328 29.09 -33.32 23.96
CA GLN A 328 29.47 -31.90 23.97
C GLN A 328 30.84 -31.63 23.33
N GLU A 329 31.78 -32.56 23.42
CA GLU A 329 33.07 -32.48 22.72
C GLU A 329 32.91 -32.60 21.21
N GLU A 330 31.98 -33.44 20.74
CA GLU A 330 31.71 -33.63 19.31
C GLU A 330 31.17 -32.35 18.64
N TRP A 331 30.44 -31.52 19.37
CA TRP A 331 29.89 -30.26 18.86
C TRP A 331 30.95 -29.18 18.61
N GLY A 332 32.14 -29.32 19.21
CA GLY A 332 33.23 -28.35 19.07
C GLY A 332 32.83 -26.95 19.54
N ASP A 333 32.79 -25.99 18.61
CA ASP A 333 32.55 -24.57 18.88
C ASP A 333 31.12 -24.11 18.59
N GLU A 334 30.19 -25.00 18.21
CA GLU A 334 28.79 -24.61 17.91
C GLU A 334 27.79 -25.71 18.28
N LEU A 335 26.72 -25.35 18.99
CA LEU A 335 25.65 -26.28 19.34
C LEU A 335 24.89 -26.72 18.08
N PRO A 336 24.56 -28.02 17.94
CA PRO A 336 23.62 -28.46 16.91
C PRO A 336 22.28 -27.74 17.07
N SER A 337 21.63 -27.40 15.95
CA SER A 337 20.34 -26.68 15.98
C SER A 337 19.28 -27.39 16.82
N SER A 338 19.26 -28.73 16.80
CA SER A 338 18.35 -29.53 17.62
C SER A 338 18.56 -29.37 19.14
N VAL A 339 19.80 -29.15 19.56
CA VAL A 339 20.19 -28.92 20.96
C VAL A 339 19.84 -27.49 21.37
N LEU A 340 20.13 -26.51 20.50
CA LEU A 340 19.77 -25.11 20.73
C LEU A 340 18.25 -24.94 20.87
N ASP A 341 17.47 -25.53 19.95
CA ASP A 341 16.01 -25.51 19.99
C ASP A 341 15.45 -26.21 21.24
N ALA A 342 16.13 -27.26 21.73
CA ALA A 342 15.72 -27.94 22.96
C ALA A 342 15.95 -27.06 24.19
N LEU A 343 17.10 -26.37 24.28
CA LEU A 343 17.41 -25.44 25.36
C LEU A 343 16.49 -24.22 25.37
N GLN A 344 16.16 -23.65 24.21
CA GLN A 344 15.24 -22.52 24.08
C GLN A 344 13.81 -22.89 24.49
N ARG A 345 13.28 -24.02 24.01
CA ARG A 345 11.95 -24.51 24.43
C ARG A 345 11.87 -24.75 25.93
N ASP A 346 12.93 -25.30 26.51
CA ASP A 346 12.97 -25.57 27.94
C ASP A 346 13.09 -24.29 28.79
N LEU A 347 13.79 -23.27 28.27
CA LEU A 347 13.83 -21.93 28.86
C LEU A 347 12.45 -21.25 28.84
N ASP A 348 11.72 -21.35 27.74
CA ASP A 348 10.37 -20.78 27.62
C ASP A 348 9.40 -21.43 28.62
N LEU A 349 9.49 -22.76 28.77
CA LEU A 349 8.73 -23.47 29.80
C LEU A 349 9.12 -23.01 31.21
N ALA A 350 10.41 -22.84 31.50
CA ALA A 350 10.88 -22.35 32.79
C ALA A 350 10.38 -20.93 33.11
N ARG A 351 10.39 -20.04 32.10
CA ARG A 351 9.87 -18.67 32.21
C ARG A 351 8.35 -18.65 32.43
N ALA A 352 7.61 -19.50 31.71
CA ALA A 352 6.16 -19.64 31.88
C ALA A 352 5.79 -20.16 33.28
N GLU A 353 6.55 -21.13 33.81
CA GLU A 353 6.36 -21.61 35.18
C GLU A 353 6.64 -20.51 36.21
N ALA A 354 7.75 -19.78 36.09
CA ALA A 354 8.09 -18.66 36.99
C ALA A 354 7.01 -17.56 36.99
N ALA A 355 6.50 -17.18 35.81
CA ALA A 355 5.40 -16.23 35.68
C ALA A 355 4.10 -16.73 36.34
N SER A 356 3.80 -18.02 36.20
CA SER A 356 2.62 -18.65 36.82
C SER A 356 2.72 -18.69 38.36
N HIS A 357 3.92 -18.90 38.90
CA HIS A 357 4.20 -18.86 40.34
C HIS A 357 4.04 -17.45 40.89
N HIS A 358 4.59 -16.44 40.19
CA HIS A 358 4.49 -15.04 40.60
C HIS A 358 3.03 -14.54 40.59
N HIS A 359 2.23 -14.99 39.62
CA HIS A 359 0.81 -14.66 39.57
C HIS A 359 0.01 -15.31 40.71
N LYS A 360 0.39 -16.51 41.17
CA LYS A 360 -0.22 -17.18 42.33
C LYS A 360 0.16 -16.52 43.66
N GLU A 361 1.41 -16.08 43.82
CA GLU A 361 1.87 -15.34 45.01
C GLU A 361 1.21 -13.96 45.10
N ALA A 362 1.11 -13.23 43.99
CA ALA A 362 0.40 -11.94 43.94
C ALA A 362 -1.10 -12.08 44.26
N ALA A 363 -1.71 -13.23 43.97
CA ALA A 363 -3.08 -13.55 44.32
C ALA A 363 -3.27 -14.04 45.77
N HIS A 364 -2.20 -14.40 46.49
CA HIS A 364 -2.23 -14.90 47.87
C HIS A 364 -1.57 -13.97 48.90
N ALA A 365 -1.09 -12.78 48.50
CA ALA A 365 -0.63 -11.77 49.44
C ALA A 365 -1.80 -11.32 50.34
N PRO A 366 -1.73 -11.49 51.68
CA PRO A 366 -2.79 -11.02 52.57
C PRO A 366 -2.83 -9.49 52.52
N SER A 367 -4.02 -8.95 52.22
CA SER A 367 -4.33 -7.54 52.39
C SER A 367 -4.06 -7.14 53.84
N THR A 368 -2.95 -6.46 54.09
CA THR A 368 -2.71 -5.74 55.34
C THR A 368 -3.69 -4.57 55.40
N VAL A 369 -4.86 -4.85 55.97
CA VAL A 369 -5.85 -3.83 56.34
C VAL A 369 -5.25 -3.00 57.48
N ALA A 370 -4.73 -1.82 57.16
CA ALA A 370 -4.44 -0.80 58.14
C ALA A 370 -5.78 -0.23 58.67
N SER A 371 -5.99 -0.37 59.98
CA SER A 371 -7.02 0.36 60.75
C SER A 371 -6.47 1.68 61.25
#